data_AF-A0A816VEJ0-F1
#
_entry.id   AF-A0A816VEJ0-F1
#
_cell.length_a   1.000
_cell.length_b   1.000
_cell.length_c   1.000
_cell.angle_alpha   90.00
_cell.angle_beta   90.00
_cell.angle_gamma   90.00
#
_symmetry.space_group_name_H-M   'P 1'
#
loop_
_entity.id
_entity.type
_entity.pdbx_description
1 polymer ?
#
loop_
_entity_poly.entity_id
_entity_poly.type
_entity_poly.pdbx_seq_one_letter_code
_entity_poly.pdbx_strand_id
1 'polypeptide(L)'
;MKKSSFLLIRASTFIAHAAKIWESNTNSGLDQNLKYFIVDKLQSISDRLTSGKIVPPVTVGSNQGDRFQVLAVSNSERIIKLRGSQTDGRLMIMEGEILVGEGHPHHIHHREDEYFHVLVGKIEFYIGEETIRGTTGTWIFASRYIKHSYRNVNST
;
A
#
# COMPACT_ATOMS: atom_id res chain seq x y z
N MET A 1 -6.81 -24.00 15.20
CA MET A 1 -5.73 -23.60 14.26
C MET A 1 -5.31 -22.18 14.57
N LYS A 2 -4.02 -21.90 14.73
CA LYS A 2 -3.51 -20.54 15.02
C LYS A 2 -3.55 -19.69 13.74
N LYS A 3 -4.62 -18.93 13.55
CA LYS A 3 -4.75 -17.99 12.44
C LYS A 3 -3.89 -16.75 12.71
N SER A 4 -3.31 -16.18 11.66
CA SER A 4 -2.77 -14.82 11.69
C SER A 4 -3.66 -13.92 10.84
N SER A 5 -3.84 -12.67 11.22
CA SER A 5 -4.60 -11.70 10.42
C SER A 5 -3.79 -10.43 10.19
N PHE A 6 -4.05 -9.77 9.07
CA PHE A 6 -3.38 -8.53 8.71
C PHE A 6 -4.31 -7.60 7.94
N LEU A 7 -3.98 -6.31 7.99
CA LEU A 7 -4.49 -5.31 7.08
C LEU A 7 -3.49 -5.19 5.92
N LEU A 8 -3.99 -5.32 4.70
CA LEU A 8 -3.30 -5.01 3.47
C LEU A 8 -3.80 -3.67 2.96
N ILE A 9 -2.89 -2.74 2.71
CA ILE A 9 -3.22 -1.48 2.04
C ILE A 9 -2.41 -1.43 0.77
N ARG A 10 -3.08 -1.30 -0.36
CA ARG A 10 -2.44 -1.02 -1.64
C ARG A 10 -2.72 0.42 -2.00
N ALA A 11 -1.68 1.24 -2.07
CA ALA A 11 -1.82 2.63 -2.45
C ALA A 11 -1.14 2.86 -3.79
N SER A 12 -1.83 3.52 -4.70
CA SER A 12 -1.15 4.15 -5.84
C SER A 12 -0.61 5.48 -5.35
N THR A 13 0.69 5.57 -5.04
CA THR A 13 1.27 6.89 -4.82
C THR A 13 1.18 7.69 -6.13
N PHE A 14 0.31 8.70 -6.12
CA PHE A 14 0.39 9.84 -7.00
C PHE A 14 1.07 10.96 -6.21
N ILE A 15 2.32 11.22 -6.62
CA ILE A 15 3.19 12.36 -6.30
C ILE A 15 3.61 12.52 -4.83
N ALA A 16 4.65 11.76 -4.45
CA ALA A 16 5.71 12.25 -3.55
C ALA A 16 6.85 12.95 -4.33
N HIS A 17 6.69 13.17 -5.64
CA HIS A 17 7.74 13.65 -6.54
C HIS A 17 7.91 15.18 -6.52
N ALA A 18 6.84 15.95 -6.27
CA ALA A 18 6.89 17.41 -6.27
C ALA A 18 7.80 17.98 -5.16
N ALA A 19 7.79 17.36 -3.96
CA ALA A 19 8.68 17.76 -2.86
C ALA A 19 10.16 17.47 -3.16
N LYS A 20 10.48 16.34 -3.81
CA LYS A 20 11.85 16.04 -4.26
C LYS A 20 12.34 17.01 -5.35
N ILE A 21 11.45 17.44 -6.25
CA ILE A 21 11.76 18.46 -7.27
C ILE A 21 12.06 19.83 -6.63
N TRP A 22 11.39 20.16 -5.52
CA TRP A 22 11.67 21.37 -4.74
C TRP A 22 13.09 21.33 -4.15
N GLU A 23 13.49 20.22 -3.51
CA GLU A 23 14.83 20.06 -2.91
C GLU A 23 15.95 20.04 -3.96
N SER A 24 15.72 19.50 -5.17
CA SER A 24 16.73 19.45 -6.22
C SER A 24 16.96 20.78 -6.93
N ASN A 25 15.97 21.69 -6.96
CA ASN A 25 16.02 22.92 -7.76
C ASN A 25 16.51 24.17 -7.01
N THR A 26 16.62 24.13 -5.68
CA THR A 26 17.14 25.25 -4.87
C THR A 26 18.60 25.60 -5.16
N ASN A 27 19.38 24.66 -5.71
CA ASN A 27 20.79 24.85 -6.10
C ASN A 27 21.02 25.29 -7.56
N SER A 28 19.96 25.50 -8.35
CA SER A 28 20.11 26.04 -9.71
C SER A 28 20.30 27.56 -9.68
N GLY A 29 21.27 28.11 -10.40
CA GLY A 29 21.55 29.56 -10.51
C GLY A 29 20.46 30.37 -11.24
N LEU A 30 19.21 29.88 -11.25
CA LEU A 30 18.07 30.52 -11.90
C LEU A 30 17.57 31.74 -11.10
N ASP A 31 17.07 32.73 -11.83
CA ASP A 31 16.35 33.89 -11.30
C ASP A 31 15.16 33.46 -10.42
N GLN A 32 14.94 34.22 -9.35
CA GLN A 32 13.97 33.86 -8.31
C GLN A 32 12.52 33.95 -8.81
N ASN A 33 12.18 34.88 -9.69
CA ASN A 33 10.84 34.97 -10.28
C ASN A 33 10.58 33.83 -11.26
N LEU A 34 11.59 33.43 -12.03
CA LEU A 34 11.50 32.26 -12.90
C LEU A 34 11.35 30.96 -12.10
N LYS A 35 12.03 30.84 -10.95
CA LYS A 35 11.84 29.72 -10.01
C LYS A 35 10.40 29.64 -9.50
N TYR A 36 9.83 30.76 -9.04
CA TYR A 36 8.44 30.80 -8.57
C TYR A 36 7.45 30.42 -9.68
N PHE A 37 7.62 30.96 -10.89
CA PHE A 37 6.74 30.62 -12.02
C PHE A 37 6.79 29.13 -12.39
N ILE A 38 7.98 28.53 -12.42
CA ILE A 38 8.14 27.10 -12.72
C ILE A 38 7.52 26.25 -11.61
N VAL A 39 7.76 26.59 -10.34
CA VAL A 39 7.21 25.85 -9.20
C VAL A 39 5.69 25.93 -9.18
N ASP A 40 5.11 27.11 -9.35
CA ASP A 40 3.65 27.29 -9.38
C ASP A 40 3.01 26.49 -10.52
N LYS A 41 3.64 26.48 -11.70
CA LYS A 41 3.15 25.72 -12.85
C LYS A 41 3.29 24.21 -12.67
N LEU A 42 4.40 23.73 -12.10
CA LEU A 42 4.61 22.33 -11.77
C LEU A 42 3.67 21.87 -10.65
N GLN A 43 3.42 22.71 -9.65
CA GLN A 43 2.45 22.47 -8.60
C GLN A 43 1.04 22.39 -9.18
N SER A 44 0.64 23.32 -10.05
CA SER A 44 -0.66 23.28 -10.73
C SER A 44 -0.84 22.03 -11.61
N ILE A 45 0.20 21.62 -12.34
CA ILE A 45 0.18 20.37 -13.13
C ILE A 45 0.11 19.16 -12.20
N SER A 46 0.92 19.13 -11.15
CA SER A 46 0.91 18.11 -10.11
C SER A 46 -0.49 18.00 -9.52
N ASP A 47 -1.08 19.10 -9.07
CA ASP A 47 -2.42 19.19 -8.52
C ASP A 47 -3.46 18.71 -9.53
N ARG A 48 -3.37 19.07 -10.82
CA ARG A 48 -4.29 18.52 -11.84
C ARG A 48 -4.14 17.03 -12.06
N LEU A 49 -2.94 16.48 -11.84
CA LEU A 49 -2.64 15.05 -11.96
C LEU A 49 -2.92 14.27 -10.66
N THR A 50 -2.97 14.93 -9.50
CA THR A 50 -3.13 14.32 -8.16
C THR A 50 -4.42 14.67 -7.45
N SER A 51 -5.12 15.72 -7.89
CA SER A 51 -6.44 16.12 -7.41
C SER A 51 -7.44 15.08 -7.89
N GLY A 52 -7.35 13.90 -7.32
CA GLY A 52 -8.43 12.96 -7.39
C GLY A 52 -9.70 13.65 -6.91
N LYS A 53 -10.84 13.17 -7.38
CA LYS A 53 -12.15 13.66 -6.99
C LYS A 53 -12.31 13.60 -5.48
N ILE A 54 -12.93 14.63 -4.91
CA ILE A 54 -13.43 14.54 -3.54
C ILE A 54 -14.49 13.44 -3.55
N VAL A 55 -14.25 12.37 -2.80
CA VAL A 55 -15.17 11.25 -2.65
C VAL A 55 -15.93 11.40 -1.33
N PRO A 56 -17.21 10.99 -1.26
CA PRO A 56 -17.96 10.97 -0.01
C PRO A 56 -17.28 10.09 1.06
N PRO A 57 -17.58 10.31 2.35
CA PRO A 57 -17.10 9.43 3.41
C PRO A 57 -17.61 8.00 3.21
N VAL A 58 -16.76 7.02 3.51
CA VAL A 58 -17.09 5.60 3.45
C VAL A 58 -16.85 4.98 4.82
N THR A 59 -17.86 4.27 5.34
CA THR A 59 -17.77 3.53 6.60
C THR A 59 -17.93 2.05 6.34
N VAL A 60 -16.99 1.25 6.85
CA VAL A 60 -17.05 -0.23 6.76
C VAL A 60 -16.65 -0.80 8.11
N GLY A 61 -17.61 -1.43 8.79
CA GLY A 61 -17.39 -2.04 10.10
C GLY A 61 -16.60 -3.35 10.03
N SER A 62 -16.28 -3.91 11.20
CA SER A 62 -15.43 -5.10 11.35
C SER A 62 -15.89 -6.33 10.54
N ASN A 63 -17.21 -6.54 10.39
CA ASN A 63 -17.76 -7.68 9.65
C ASN A 63 -18.32 -7.32 8.26
N GLN A 64 -18.19 -6.06 7.85
CA GLN A 64 -18.63 -5.56 6.55
C GLN A 64 -17.48 -5.57 5.54
N GLY A 65 -17.84 -5.45 4.26
CA GLY A 65 -16.92 -5.49 3.13
C GLY A 65 -17.18 -6.68 2.22
N ASP A 66 -16.54 -6.65 1.05
CA ASP A 66 -16.74 -7.68 0.04
C ASP A 66 -15.80 -8.84 0.29
N ARG A 67 -16.38 -10.03 0.51
CA ARG A 67 -15.64 -11.25 0.79
C ARG A 67 -15.24 -11.92 -0.51
N PHE A 68 -13.99 -12.37 -0.57
CA PHE A 68 -13.52 -13.18 -1.67
C PHE A 68 -12.42 -14.13 -1.20
N GLN A 69 -12.17 -15.16 -2.02
CA GLN A 69 -11.09 -16.11 -1.82
C GLN A 69 -10.23 -16.11 -3.09
N VAL A 70 -8.91 -16.16 -2.92
CA VAL A 70 -7.98 -16.35 -4.03
C VAL A 70 -7.65 -17.83 -4.09
N LEU A 71 -8.60 -18.63 -4.58
CA LEU A 71 -8.51 -20.11 -4.58
C LEU A 71 -7.24 -20.66 -5.24
N ALA A 72 -6.65 -19.92 -6.18
CA ALA A 72 -5.38 -20.29 -6.83
C ALA A 72 -4.13 -20.09 -5.95
N VAL A 73 -4.25 -19.45 -4.78
CA VAL A 73 -3.14 -19.03 -3.93
C VAL A 73 -3.32 -19.48 -2.47
N SER A 74 -4.54 -19.44 -1.94
CA SER A 74 -4.82 -19.68 -0.53
C SER A 74 -6.31 -19.98 -0.33
N ASN A 75 -6.62 -20.90 0.59
CA ASN A 75 -8.00 -21.15 1.02
C ASN A 75 -8.49 -20.12 2.06
N SER A 76 -7.64 -19.14 2.39
CA SER A 76 -7.96 -18.15 3.40
C SER A 76 -8.85 -17.04 2.84
N GLU A 77 -9.84 -16.65 3.65
CA GLU A 77 -10.76 -15.57 3.30
C GLU A 77 -10.07 -14.19 3.35
N ARG A 78 -10.50 -13.33 2.43
CA ARG A 78 -10.16 -11.92 2.36
C ARG A 78 -11.43 -11.07 2.38
N ILE A 79 -11.37 -9.92 3.03
CA ILE A 79 -12.46 -8.96 3.09
C ILE A 79 -11.96 -7.62 2.57
N ILE A 80 -12.50 -7.13 1.46
CA ILE A 80 -12.19 -5.79 0.95
C ILE A 80 -12.96 -4.78 1.79
N LYS A 81 -12.23 -3.93 2.51
CA LYS A 81 -12.76 -2.84 3.33
C LYS A 81 -12.98 -1.56 2.54
N LEU A 82 -12.05 -1.23 1.64
CA LEU A 82 -12.20 -0.11 0.73
C LEU A 82 -11.70 -0.53 -0.65
N ARG A 83 -12.50 -0.27 -1.68
CA ARG A 83 -12.11 -0.44 -3.08
C ARG A 83 -11.47 0.82 -3.62
N GLY A 84 -10.59 0.67 -4.61
CA GLY A 84 -10.06 1.81 -5.35
C GLY A 84 -11.16 2.70 -5.94
N SER A 85 -12.29 2.13 -6.41
CA SER A 85 -13.42 2.93 -6.92
C SER A 85 -14.06 3.84 -5.87
N GLN A 86 -13.96 3.50 -4.59
CA GLN A 86 -14.48 4.30 -3.48
C GLN A 86 -13.50 5.41 -3.06
N THR A 87 -12.24 5.33 -3.48
CA THR A 87 -11.17 6.26 -3.10
C THR A 87 -10.64 7.06 -4.29
N ASP A 88 -11.34 7.04 -5.43
CA ASP A 88 -10.84 7.59 -6.71
C ASP A 88 -9.46 7.03 -7.10
N GLY A 89 -9.29 5.72 -6.96
CA GLY A 89 -8.07 4.98 -7.30
C GLY A 89 -6.94 5.08 -6.28
N ARG A 90 -7.01 6.01 -5.32
CA ARG A 90 -5.90 6.30 -4.38
C ARG A 90 -5.41 5.10 -3.58
N LEU A 91 -6.33 4.31 -3.02
CA LEU A 91 -5.98 3.13 -2.23
C LEU A 91 -7.06 2.05 -2.23
N MET A 92 -6.65 0.83 -1.89
CA MET A 92 -7.52 -0.27 -1.53
C MET A 92 -7.10 -0.78 -0.16
N ILE A 93 -8.08 -1.05 0.71
CA ILE A 93 -7.86 -1.68 2.02
C ILE A 93 -8.52 -3.05 2.02
N MET A 94 -7.80 -4.05 2.50
CA MET A 94 -8.29 -5.40 2.67
C MET A 94 -7.82 -5.97 4.00
N GLU A 95 -8.67 -6.74 4.65
CA GLU A 95 -8.28 -7.60 5.75
C GLU A 95 -8.15 -9.04 5.25
N GLY A 96 -7.15 -9.74 5.78
CA GLY A 96 -6.93 -11.13 5.44
C GLY A 96 -6.59 -11.97 6.64
N GLU A 97 -7.27 -13.10 6.80
CA GLU A 97 -6.79 -14.19 7.65
C GLU A 97 -5.84 -15.07 6.84
N ILE A 98 -4.79 -15.62 7.42
CA ILE A 98 -3.89 -16.54 6.73
C ILE A 98 -3.78 -17.80 7.57
N LEU A 99 -4.03 -18.96 6.99
CA LEU A 99 -3.79 -20.24 7.65
C LEU A 99 -2.27 -20.51 7.77
N VAL A 100 -1.87 -21.30 8.77
CA VAL A 100 -0.45 -21.65 8.97
C VAL A 100 0.11 -22.29 7.71
N GLY A 101 1.29 -21.84 7.28
CA GLY A 101 1.94 -22.32 6.06
C GLY A 101 1.43 -21.67 4.77
N GLU A 102 0.28 -21.01 4.78
CA GLU A 102 -0.23 -20.26 3.63
C GLU A 102 0.41 -18.86 3.54
N GLY A 103 0.27 -18.24 2.37
CA GLY A 103 0.89 -16.98 2.04
C GLY A 103 0.56 -16.51 0.63
N HIS A 104 1.04 -15.35 0.24
CA HIS A 104 1.08 -14.98 -1.18
C HIS A 104 2.43 -15.37 -1.78
N PRO A 105 2.47 -15.90 -3.01
CA PRO A 105 3.72 -16.19 -3.69
C PRO A 105 4.50 -14.91 -3.97
N HIS A 106 5.76 -15.04 -4.34
CA HIS A 106 6.56 -13.89 -4.76
C HIS A 106 5.96 -13.21 -5.98
N HIS A 107 5.81 -11.89 -5.90
CA HIS A 107 5.31 -11.05 -6.98
C HIS A 107 5.90 -9.63 -6.91
N ILE A 108 5.63 -8.85 -7.95
CA ILE A 108 6.03 -7.44 -8.07
C ILE A 108 4.81 -6.62 -8.46
N HIS A 109 4.65 -5.46 -7.83
CA HIS A 109 3.70 -4.45 -8.26
C HIS A 109 4.41 -3.34 -9.01
N HIS A 110 3.93 -3.00 -10.21
CA HIS A 110 4.47 -1.91 -11.01
C HIS A 110 3.76 -0.57 -10.77
N ARG A 111 2.60 -0.61 -10.10
CA ARG A 111 1.69 0.53 -10.01
C ARG A 111 1.34 0.91 -8.58
N GLU A 112 1.38 -0.05 -7.67
CA GLU A 112 0.98 0.13 -6.28
C GLU A 112 2.16 -0.13 -5.35
N ASP A 113 2.24 0.70 -4.31
CA ASP A 113 2.99 0.38 -3.11
C ASP A 113 2.07 -0.42 -2.18
N GLU A 114 2.63 -1.37 -1.44
CA GLU A 114 1.87 -2.28 -0.58
C GLU A 114 2.33 -2.17 0.88
N TYR A 115 1.37 -2.06 1.80
CA TYR A 115 1.58 -1.97 3.23
C TYR A 115 0.88 -3.11 3.93
N PHE A 116 1.52 -3.64 4.96
CA PHE A 116 0.95 -4.69 5.81
C PHE A 116 0.95 -4.22 7.25
N HIS A 117 -0.17 -4.41 7.95
CA HIS A 117 -0.23 -4.27 9.41
C HIS A 117 -0.69 -5.60 10.00
N VAL A 118 0.17 -6.25 10.78
CA VAL A 118 -0.16 -7.53 11.41
C VAL A 118 -1.14 -7.27 12.56
N LEU A 119 -2.39 -7.69 12.40
CA LEU A 119 -3.45 -7.51 13.39
C LEU A 119 -3.35 -8.58 14.49
N VAL A 120 -3.08 -9.83 14.11
CA VAL A 120 -2.92 -10.95 15.05
C VAL A 120 -1.88 -11.92 14.51
N GLY A 121 -1.01 -12.41 15.39
CA GLY A 121 -0.15 -13.56 15.12
C GLY A 121 1.24 -13.18 14.62
N LYS A 122 1.84 -14.07 13.83
CA LYS A 122 3.21 -13.93 13.31
C LYS A 122 3.26 -14.26 11.83
N ILE A 123 3.77 -13.34 11.04
CA ILE A 123 3.90 -13.44 9.59
C ILE A 123 5.34 -13.18 9.21
N GLU A 124 5.90 -14.01 8.33
CA GLU A 124 7.20 -13.81 7.72
C GLU A 124 7.00 -13.15 6.36
N PHE A 125 7.63 -11.99 6.16
CA PHE A 125 7.60 -11.23 4.93
C PHE A 125 8.95 -11.35 4.25
N TYR A 126 8.94 -11.53 2.94
CA TYR A 126 10.15 -11.43 2.12
C TYR A 126 10.02 -10.17 1.28
N ILE A 127 10.89 -9.20 1.49
CA ILE A 127 10.84 -7.89 0.84
C ILE A 127 12.22 -7.63 0.22
N GLY A 128 12.30 -7.72 -1.11
CA GLY A 128 13.59 -7.69 -1.80
C GLY A 128 14.46 -8.87 -1.37
N GLU A 129 15.60 -8.57 -0.73
CA GLU A 129 16.54 -9.57 -0.20
C GLU A 129 16.36 -9.83 1.30
N GLU A 130 15.48 -9.07 1.96
CA GLU A 130 15.28 -9.16 3.40
C GLU A 130 14.14 -10.11 3.77
N THR A 131 14.33 -10.83 4.88
CA THR A 131 13.27 -11.60 5.54
C THR A 131 12.92 -10.94 6.87
N ILE A 132 11.68 -10.46 7.00
CA ILE A 132 11.20 -9.73 8.16
C ILE A 132 10.12 -10.56 8.86
N ARG A 133 10.25 -10.78 10.18
CA ARG A 133 9.24 -11.47 10.98
C ARG A 133 8.37 -10.45 11.70
N GLY A 134 7.21 -10.15 11.14
CA GLY A 134 6.21 -9.28 11.76
C GLY A 134 5.37 -10.03 12.80
N THR A 135 5.19 -9.40 13.96
CA THR A 135 4.26 -9.84 15.02
C THR A 135 3.10 -8.85 15.15
N THR A 136 2.06 -9.16 15.91
CA THR A 136 0.94 -8.25 16.21
C THR A 136 1.41 -6.80 16.44
N GLY A 137 0.83 -5.85 15.71
CA GLY A 137 1.17 -4.42 15.73
C GLY A 137 2.28 -4.01 14.76
N THR A 138 2.96 -4.95 14.09
CA THR A 138 4.03 -4.63 13.14
C THR A 138 3.47 -4.04 11.85
N TRP A 139 4.04 -2.93 11.41
CA TRP A 139 3.83 -2.35 10.07
C TRP A 139 5.00 -2.68 9.15
N ILE A 140 4.70 -3.10 7.92
CA ILE A 140 5.66 -3.40 6.87
C ILE A 140 5.29 -2.61 5.61
N PHE A 141 6.29 -2.11 4.91
CA PHE A 141 6.14 -1.40 3.64
C PHE A 141 6.94 -2.09 2.54
N ALA A 142 6.27 -2.39 1.43
CA ALA A 142 6.84 -2.92 0.21
C ALA A 142 6.62 -1.88 -0.91
N SER A 143 7.68 -1.16 -1.27
CA SER A 143 7.63 -0.23 -2.41
C SER A 143 7.28 -0.97 -3.69
N ARG A 144 6.57 -0.30 -4.60
CA ARG A 144 6.48 -0.76 -5.99
C ARG A 144 7.86 -1.09 -6.56
N TYR A 145 7.88 -2.01 -7.52
CA TYR A 145 9.07 -2.59 -8.15
C TYR A 145 9.95 -3.45 -7.24
N ILE A 146 9.64 -3.59 -5.94
CA ILE A 146 10.30 -4.59 -5.09
C ILE A 146 9.58 -5.93 -5.18
N LYS A 147 10.33 -7.02 -5.34
CA LYS A 147 9.77 -8.36 -5.25
C LYS A 147 9.39 -8.63 -3.80
N HIS A 148 8.15 -9.05 -3.55
CA HIS A 148 7.69 -9.34 -2.20
C HIS A 148 6.76 -10.55 -2.12
N SER A 149 6.69 -11.12 -0.91
CA SER A 149 5.75 -12.18 -0.53
C SER A 149 5.56 -12.19 0.98
N TYR A 150 4.61 -12.98 1.46
CA TYR A 150 4.46 -13.23 2.89
C TYR A 150 3.97 -14.66 3.13
N ARG A 151 4.26 -15.20 4.32
CA ARG A 151 3.81 -16.51 4.76
C ARG A 151 3.47 -16.47 6.25
N ASN A 152 2.37 -17.10 6.63
CA ASN A 152 2.07 -17.30 8.05
C ASN A 152 2.98 -18.37 8.65
N VAL A 153 3.81 -17.96 9.61
CA VAL A 153 4.80 -18.81 10.30
C VAL A 153 4.45 -19.03 11.78
N ASN A 154 3.20 -18.77 12.19
CA ASN A 154 2.75 -19.16 13.51
C ASN A 154 2.90 -20.67 13.66
N SER A 155 3.87 -21.10 14.46
CA SER A 155 4.06 -22.51 14.80
C SER A 155 2.88 -22.99 15.63
N THR A 156 2.50 -24.25 15.44
CA THR A 156 1.44 -24.95 16.20
C THR A 156 1.61 -24.81 17.70
#